data_AF-A0A2A4QBK1-F1
#
_entry.id   AF-A0A2A4QBK1-F1
#
_cell.length_a   1.000
_cell.length_b   1.000
_cell.length_c   1.000
_cell.angle_alpha   90.00
_cell.angle_beta   90.00
_cell.angle_gamma   90.00
#
_symmetry.space_group_name_H-M   'P 1'
#
loop_
_entity.id
_entity.type
_entity.pdbx_description
1 polymer ?
#
loop_
_entity_poly.entity_id
_entity_poly.type
_entity_poly.pdbx_seq_one_letter_code
_entity_poly.pdbx_strand_id
1 'polypeptide(L)'
;MVRAGHTEAAVDISRLAGLNPSGVICEIMNDDGTMARLPDLVDFAKTHKLKIGTISDLIAYRRQYDKLVTQTGARKITSVHGGEWDLQGYTELAGGAEHVVITQGDVTDGKPVLVRMHSANPFDDLLAEQGGKHGELHASMDIIGKQGRGVVVIFRDLGMHLTQKPKSSPEKIRQYGVGAQILRSLGVRDMILLTNSGMPSVVGLDAYNLNIVDTHPIKVSET
;
A
#
# COMPACT_ATOMS: atom_id res chain seq x y z
N MET A 1 -10.75 3.07 3.44
CA MET A 1 -10.91 4.18 4.41
C MET A 1 -11.15 5.44 3.60
N VAL A 2 -12.38 5.96 3.61
CA VAL A 2 -12.84 6.96 2.62
C VAL A 2 -12.74 8.40 3.17
N ARG A 3 -12.69 8.59 4.50
CA ARG A 3 -12.54 9.88 5.19
C ARG A 3 -11.94 9.70 6.59
N ALA A 4 -11.18 10.68 7.06
CA ALA A 4 -10.61 10.72 8.41
C ALA A 4 -11.39 11.74 9.26
N GLY A 5 -12.21 11.26 10.19
CA GLY A 5 -13.05 12.08 11.06
C GLY A 5 -13.52 11.32 12.30
N HIS A 6 -14.06 12.05 13.28
CA HIS A 6 -14.55 11.46 14.54
C HIS A 6 -15.71 10.48 14.32
N THR A 7 -16.56 10.75 13.33
CA THR A 7 -17.68 9.88 12.95
C THR A 7 -17.18 8.52 12.46
N GLU A 8 -16.21 8.49 11.54
CA GLU A 8 -15.62 7.24 11.05
C GLU A 8 -14.85 6.51 12.16
N ALA A 9 -14.12 7.26 12.99
CA ALA A 9 -13.35 6.69 14.09
C ALA A 9 -14.24 5.96 15.12
N ALA A 10 -15.43 6.49 15.43
CA ALA A 10 -16.35 5.85 16.36
C ALA A 10 -16.85 4.48 15.85
N VAL A 11 -17.23 4.42 14.58
CA VAL A 11 -17.66 3.18 13.92
C VAL A 11 -16.51 2.17 13.83
N ASP A 12 -15.31 2.65 13.49
CA ASP A 12 -14.11 1.84 13.35
C ASP A 12 -13.69 1.18 14.67
N ILE A 13 -13.68 1.94 15.77
CA ILE A 13 -13.32 1.41 17.09
C ILE A 13 -14.30 0.32 17.52
N SER A 14 -15.61 0.54 17.34
CA SER A 14 -16.62 -0.48 17.68
C SER A 14 -16.44 -1.77 16.86
N ARG A 15 -16.18 -1.63 15.55
CA ARG A 15 -15.87 -2.77 14.68
C ARG A 15 -14.61 -3.50 15.15
N LEU A 16 -13.54 -2.78 15.50
CA LEU A 16 -12.29 -3.38 15.99
C LEU A 16 -12.46 -4.11 17.33
N ALA A 17 -13.43 -3.69 18.14
CA ALA A 17 -13.81 -4.38 19.37
C ALA A 17 -14.68 -5.63 19.13
N GLY A 18 -15.01 -5.97 17.87
CA GLY A 18 -15.90 -7.08 17.52
C GLY A 18 -17.38 -6.82 17.82
N LEU A 19 -17.76 -5.55 17.97
CA LEU A 19 -19.13 -5.13 18.27
C LEU A 19 -19.85 -4.63 17.01
N ASN A 20 -21.14 -4.31 17.15
CA ASN A 20 -21.91 -3.67 16.08
C ASN A 20 -21.23 -2.35 15.66
N PRO A 21 -21.08 -2.07 14.35
CA PRO A 21 -20.34 -0.91 13.84
C PRO A 21 -21.17 0.37 14.05
N SER A 22 -21.31 0.80 15.29
CA SER A 22 -22.11 1.93 15.74
C SER A 22 -21.45 2.53 16.98
N GLY A 23 -21.46 3.85 17.09
CA GLY A 23 -20.85 4.56 18.21
C GLY A 23 -21.59 5.85 18.53
N VAL A 24 -21.52 6.26 19.79
CA VAL A 24 -22.00 7.57 20.25
C VAL A 24 -20.80 8.43 20.55
N ILE A 25 -20.79 9.65 20.00
CA ILE A 25 -19.73 10.63 20.22
C ILE A 25 -20.34 11.91 20.77
N CYS A 26 -19.59 12.56 21.65
CA CYS A 26 -19.88 13.88 22.18
C CYS A 26 -18.55 14.62 22.33
N GLU A 27 -18.52 15.89 21.95
CA GLU A 27 -17.33 16.73 22.11
C GLU A 27 -17.21 17.16 23.58
N ILE A 28 -15.98 17.19 24.09
CA ILE A 28 -15.70 17.59 25.47
C ILE A 28 -15.41 19.08 25.50
N MET A 29 -16.15 19.81 26.34
CA MET A 29 -15.95 21.22 26.60
C MET A 29 -15.35 21.41 28.00
N ASN A 30 -14.59 22.48 28.17
CA ASN A 30 -14.16 22.98 29.47
C ASN A 30 -15.35 23.60 30.22
N ASP A 31 -15.22 23.74 31.54
CA ASP A 31 -16.28 24.32 32.39
C ASP A 31 -16.59 25.78 32.05
N ASP A 32 -15.65 26.49 31.42
CA ASP A 32 -15.81 27.87 30.92
C ASP A 32 -16.55 27.94 29.57
N GLY A 33 -16.99 26.80 29.02
CA GLY A 33 -17.67 26.68 27.75
C GLY A 33 -16.75 26.69 26.53
N THR A 34 -15.44 26.76 26.70
CA THR A 34 -14.47 26.62 25.60
C THR A 34 -14.27 25.16 25.21
N MET A 35 -13.80 24.90 23.99
CA MET A 35 -13.49 23.54 23.53
C MET A 35 -12.19 23.03 24.17
N ALA A 36 -12.26 21.86 24.80
CA ALA A 36 -11.10 21.22 25.43
C ALA A 36 -10.01 20.90 24.39
N ARG A 37 -8.76 21.18 24.72
CA ARG A 37 -7.57 20.85 23.89
C ARG A 37 -6.83 19.65 24.47
N LEU A 38 -5.82 19.16 23.75
CA LEU A 38 -5.10 17.94 24.12
C LEU A 38 -4.61 17.93 25.60
N PRO A 39 -4.05 19.00 26.17
CA PRO A 39 -3.68 19.02 27.58
C PRO A 39 -4.89 18.77 28.51
N ASP A 40 -5.99 19.50 28.29
CA ASP A 40 -7.24 19.38 29.05
C ASP A 40 -7.81 17.95 28.95
N LEU A 41 -7.80 17.38 27.74
CA LEU A 41 -8.28 16.02 27.46
C LEU A 41 -7.43 14.96 28.16
N VAL A 42 -6.11 15.16 28.29
CA VAL A 42 -5.22 14.24 29.00
C VAL A 42 -5.54 14.22 30.49
N ASP A 43 -5.80 15.38 31.10
CA ASP A 43 -6.13 15.46 32.53
C ASP A 43 -7.56 14.97 32.82
N PHE A 44 -8.52 15.27 31.93
CA PHE A 44 -9.86 14.70 31.96
C PHE A 44 -9.82 13.16 31.87
N ALA A 45 -9.05 12.63 30.91
CA ALA A 45 -8.91 11.19 30.73
C ALA A 45 -8.32 10.49 31.97
N LYS A 46 -7.31 11.08 32.61
CA LYS A 46 -6.76 10.56 33.87
C LYS A 46 -7.80 10.54 34.99
N THR A 47 -8.51 11.66 35.17
CA THR A 47 -9.52 11.84 36.24
C THR A 47 -10.63 10.80 36.12
N HIS A 48 -11.12 10.57 34.90
CA HIS A 48 -12.21 9.63 34.63
C HIS A 48 -11.76 8.22 34.24
N LYS A 49 -10.44 7.94 34.30
CA LYS A 49 -9.84 6.64 33.93
C LYS A 49 -10.18 6.19 32.49
N LEU A 50 -10.22 7.14 31.56
CA LEU A 50 -10.44 6.90 30.14
C LEU A 50 -9.12 6.78 29.40
N LYS A 51 -9.13 6.06 28.28
CA LYS A 51 -8.00 6.02 27.35
C LYS A 51 -8.11 7.16 26.35
N ILE A 52 -6.97 7.69 25.93
CA ILE A 52 -6.87 8.68 24.86
C ILE A 52 -6.16 8.06 23.66
N GLY A 53 -6.55 8.45 22.44
CA GLY A 53 -5.93 8.03 21.20
C GLY A 53 -6.20 9.04 20.11
N THR A 54 -5.37 9.05 19.07
CA THR A 54 -5.55 9.96 17.93
C THR A 54 -6.18 9.23 16.74
N ILE A 55 -6.87 9.98 15.87
CA ILE A 55 -7.32 9.44 14.58
C ILE A 55 -6.13 8.92 13.76
N SER A 56 -4.97 9.58 13.81
CA SER A 56 -3.75 9.12 13.11
C SER A 56 -3.30 7.74 13.60
N ASP A 57 -3.31 7.50 14.91
CA ASP A 57 -2.93 6.21 15.48
C ASP A 57 -3.93 5.12 15.13
N LEU A 58 -5.22 5.44 15.14
CA LEU A 58 -6.26 4.51 14.67
C LEU A 58 -6.07 4.17 13.19
N ILE A 59 -5.73 5.16 12.35
CA ILE A 59 -5.42 4.93 10.93
C ILE A 59 -4.20 4.01 10.80
N ALA A 60 -3.12 4.28 11.54
CA ALA A 60 -1.91 3.46 11.53
C ALA A 60 -2.18 2.02 12.00
N TYR A 61 -2.93 1.87 13.10
CA TYR A 61 -3.35 0.57 13.63
C TYR A 61 -4.17 -0.20 12.59
N ARG A 62 -5.22 0.43 12.04
CA ARG A 62 -6.04 -0.19 11.00
C ARG A 62 -5.22 -0.58 9.78
N ARG A 63 -4.26 0.25 9.36
CA ARG A 63 -3.35 -0.08 8.25
C ARG A 63 -2.56 -1.37 8.51
N GLN A 64 -2.05 -1.52 9.73
CA GLN A 64 -1.24 -2.69 10.13
C GLN A 64 -2.08 -3.98 10.31
N TYR A 65 -3.32 -3.85 10.81
CA TYR A 65 -4.12 -4.99 11.27
C TYR A 65 -5.37 -5.30 10.43
N ASP A 66 -5.95 -4.33 9.70
CA ASP A 66 -7.04 -4.66 8.77
C ASP A 66 -6.47 -5.46 7.60
N LYS A 67 -7.12 -6.55 7.22
CA LYS A 67 -6.79 -7.27 5.99
C LYS A 67 -7.36 -6.48 4.81
N LEU A 68 -6.52 -5.96 3.92
CA LEU A 68 -6.93 -5.23 2.71
C LEU A 68 -7.02 -6.14 1.49
N VAL A 69 -6.18 -7.18 1.44
CA VAL A 69 -6.09 -8.12 0.33
C VAL A 69 -6.14 -9.58 0.78
N THR A 70 -6.58 -10.46 -0.11
CA THR A 70 -6.48 -11.92 0.05
C THR A 70 -5.84 -12.53 -1.20
N GLN A 71 -4.91 -13.47 -1.01
CA GLN A 71 -4.31 -14.21 -2.12
C GLN A 71 -5.35 -15.17 -2.72
N THR A 72 -5.58 -15.07 -4.03
CA THR A 72 -6.65 -15.79 -4.76
C THR A 72 -6.16 -16.94 -5.63
N GLY A 73 -4.87 -16.97 -5.95
CA GLY A 73 -4.29 -18.04 -6.76
C GLY A 73 -2.77 -17.93 -6.83
N ALA A 74 -2.13 -19.04 -7.21
CA ALA A 74 -0.69 -19.07 -7.46
C ALA A 74 -0.37 -20.08 -8.57
N ARG A 75 0.61 -19.75 -9.42
CA ARG A 75 1.17 -20.66 -10.43
C ARG A 75 2.56 -20.21 -10.84
N LYS A 76 3.35 -21.11 -11.42
CA LYS A 76 4.60 -20.75 -12.07
C LYS A 76 4.35 -20.28 -13.50
N ILE A 77 5.15 -19.32 -13.95
CA ILE A 77 5.19 -18.89 -15.35
C ILE A 77 6.65 -18.76 -15.80
N THR A 78 6.88 -18.92 -17.11
CA THR A 78 8.15 -18.57 -17.74
C THR A 78 7.88 -17.39 -18.66
N SER A 79 8.53 -16.27 -18.38
CA SER A 79 8.45 -15.03 -19.15
C SER A 79 9.70 -14.90 -20.02
N VAL A 80 9.55 -14.32 -21.20
CA VAL A 80 10.69 -13.90 -22.03
C VAL A 80 11.54 -12.83 -21.33
N HIS A 81 10.92 -12.10 -20.38
CA HIS A 81 11.59 -11.17 -19.48
C HIS A 81 11.84 -11.79 -18.11
N GLY A 82 13.10 -11.84 -17.70
CA GLY A 82 13.54 -12.34 -16.38
C GLY A 82 13.42 -13.85 -16.10
N GLY A 83 12.87 -14.66 -17.00
CA GLY A 83 12.86 -16.12 -16.89
C GLY A 83 11.68 -16.69 -16.08
N GLU A 84 11.94 -17.58 -15.13
CA GLU A 84 10.92 -18.22 -14.30
C GLU A 84 10.45 -17.32 -13.16
N TRP A 85 9.13 -17.28 -12.95
CA TRP A 85 8.48 -16.49 -11.91
C TRP A 85 7.42 -17.30 -11.17
N ASP A 86 7.32 -17.09 -9.87
CA ASP A 86 6.16 -17.47 -9.07
C ASP A 86 5.11 -16.35 -9.15
N LEU A 87 4.02 -16.60 -9.88
CA LEU A 87 2.91 -15.67 -10.03
C LEU A 87 1.85 -15.92 -8.97
N GLN A 88 1.36 -14.84 -8.37
CA GLN A 88 0.32 -14.84 -7.34
C GLN A 88 -0.73 -13.77 -7.66
N GLY A 89 -2.02 -14.10 -7.46
CA GLY A 89 -3.14 -13.16 -7.52
C GLY A 89 -3.51 -12.65 -6.13
N TYR A 90 -3.79 -11.36 -5.99
CA TYR A 90 -4.23 -10.73 -4.74
C TYR A 90 -5.47 -9.87 -4.97
N THR A 91 -6.60 -10.21 -4.34
CA THR A 91 -7.86 -9.47 -4.49
C THR A 91 -8.10 -8.51 -3.32
N GLU A 92 -8.38 -7.24 -3.63
CA GLU A 92 -8.81 -6.23 -2.67
C GLU A 92 -10.19 -6.56 -2.08
N LEU A 93 -10.31 -6.58 -0.75
CA LEU A 93 -11.57 -6.89 -0.08
C LEU A 93 -12.64 -5.78 -0.24
N ALA A 94 -12.22 -4.52 -0.40
CA ALA A 94 -13.14 -3.39 -0.48
C ALA A 94 -13.65 -3.12 -1.90
N GLY A 95 -12.86 -3.43 -2.93
CA GLY A 95 -13.14 -3.06 -4.32
C GLY A 95 -13.19 -4.23 -5.30
N GLY A 96 -12.81 -5.44 -4.89
CA GLY A 96 -12.77 -6.62 -5.75
C GLY A 96 -11.71 -6.58 -6.85
N ALA A 97 -10.92 -5.51 -6.96
CA ALA A 97 -9.81 -5.43 -7.88
C ALA A 97 -8.77 -6.51 -7.54
N GLU A 98 -8.38 -7.27 -8.54
CA GLU A 98 -7.34 -8.30 -8.38
C GLU A 98 -6.02 -7.77 -8.95
N HIS A 99 -4.96 -7.83 -8.18
CA HIS A 99 -3.60 -7.45 -8.56
C HIS A 99 -2.76 -8.69 -8.83
N VAL A 100 -1.75 -8.52 -9.68
CA VAL A 100 -0.82 -9.58 -10.03
C VAL A 100 0.51 -9.30 -9.38
N VAL A 101 1.09 -10.32 -8.76
CA VAL A 101 2.38 -10.23 -8.10
C VAL A 101 3.24 -11.35 -8.64
N ILE A 102 4.46 -11.03 -9.09
CA ILE A 102 5.43 -12.03 -9.52
C ILE A 102 6.67 -11.92 -8.64
N THR A 103 7.15 -13.06 -8.18
CA THR A 103 8.33 -13.18 -7.32
C THR A 103 9.36 -14.11 -7.95
N GLN A 104 10.63 -13.77 -7.79
CA GLN A 104 11.75 -14.59 -8.21
C GLN A 104 12.72 -14.72 -7.05
N GLY A 105 13.23 -15.95 -6.83
CA GLY A 105 14.12 -16.26 -5.71
C GLY A 105 13.46 -16.20 -4.33
N ASP A 106 14.26 -16.41 -3.29
CA ASP A 106 13.81 -16.29 -1.89
C ASP A 106 13.88 -14.83 -1.42
N VAL A 107 12.73 -14.27 -1.06
CA VAL A 107 12.58 -12.88 -0.58
C VAL A 107 12.40 -12.78 0.94
N THR A 108 12.55 -13.89 1.67
CA THR A 108 12.24 -14.00 3.11
C THR A 108 13.46 -13.98 4.03
N ASP A 109 14.68 -13.99 3.46
CA ASP A 109 15.96 -14.03 4.19
C ASP A 109 16.32 -12.72 4.93
N GLY A 110 15.46 -11.70 4.87
CA GLY A 110 15.63 -10.42 5.53
C GLY A 110 16.59 -9.44 4.85
N LYS A 111 17.25 -9.81 3.75
CA LYS A 111 18.11 -8.89 2.99
C LYS A 111 17.29 -7.97 2.09
N PRO A 112 17.79 -6.77 1.73
CA PRO A 112 17.09 -5.87 0.81
C PRO A 112 16.68 -6.55 -0.51
N VAL A 113 15.40 -6.48 -0.86
CA VAL A 113 14.81 -7.10 -2.06
C VAL A 113 14.63 -6.07 -3.17
N LEU A 114 14.95 -6.40 -4.43
CA LEU A 114 14.54 -5.56 -5.56
C LEU A 114 13.02 -5.58 -5.69
N VAL A 115 12.39 -4.41 -5.65
CA VAL A 115 10.94 -4.28 -5.73
C VAL A 115 10.55 -3.31 -6.84
N ARG A 116 9.62 -3.71 -7.71
CA ARG A 116 8.93 -2.80 -8.64
C ARG A 116 7.45 -2.70 -8.27
N MET A 117 7.01 -1.49 -7.93
CA MET A 117 5.59 -1.17 -7.80
C MET A 117 5.09 -0.58 -9.12
N HIS A 118 4.35 -1.35 -9.90
CA HIS A 118 3.88 -0.97 -11.24
C HIS A 118 2.38 -0.73 -11.24
N SER A 119 1.93 0.42 -11.75
CA SER A 119 0.52 0.65 -12.05
C SER A 119 0.30 0.25 -13.50
N ALA A 120 -0.50 -0.79 -13.75
CA ALA A 120 -0.76 -1.26 -15.09
C ALA A 120 -1.39 -0.15 -15.94
N ASN A 121 -0.86 0.05 -17.14
CA ASN A 121 -1.36 0.99 -18.12
C ASN A 121 -1.35 0.35 -19.51
N PRO A 122 -2.51 0.03 -20.12
CA PRO A 122 -2.57 -0.57 -21.44
C PRO A 122 -1.84 0.22 -22.53
N PHE A 123 -1.80 1.55 -22.43
CA PHE A 123 -1.11 2.39 -23.40
C PHE A 123 0.41 2.17 -23.37
N ASP A 124 1.00 2.04 -22.18
CA ASP A 124 2.44 1.78 -22.01
C ASP A 124 2.78 0.29 -22.16
N ASP A 125 1.99 -0.59 -21.51
CA ASP A 125 2.30 -2.01 -21.32
C ASP A 125 1.84 -2.89 -22.49
N LEU A 126 0.83 -2.46 -23.26
CA LEU A 126 0.28 -3.25 -24.38
C LEU A 126 0.47 -2.56 -25.73
N LEU A 127 0.24 -1.24 -25.82
CA LEU A 127 0.29 -0.50 -27.08
C LEU A 127 1.66 0.15 -27.36
N ALA A 128 2.55 0.20 -26.37
CA ALA A 128 3.85 0.86 -26.45
C ALA A 128 3.75 2.31 -26.97
N GLU A 129 2.87 3.10 -26.36
CA GLU A 129 2.62 4.50 -26.74
C GLU A 129 3.91 5.34 -26.68
N GLN A 130 4.20 6.04 -27.78
CA GLN A 130 5.39 6.89 -27.90
C GLN A 130 5.34 8.05 -26.88
N GLY A 131 6.47 8.28 -26.19
CA GLY A 131 6.55 9.30 -25.13
C GLY A 131 5.92 8.89 -23.80
N GLY A 132 5.33 7.69 -23.74
CA GLY A 132 4.90 7.02 -22.52
C GLY A 132 6.05 6.35 -21.77
N LYS A 133 5.71 5.51 -20.79
CA LYS A 133 6.64 4.72 -19.98
C LYS A 133 6.76 3.28 -20.48
N HIS A 134 6.59 3.10 -21.79
CA HIS A 134 6.62 1.79 -22.42
C HIS A 134 7.92 1.04 -22.06
N GLY A 135 7.79 -0.27 -21.83
CA GLY A 135 8.94 -1.12 -21.51
C GLY A 135 9.49 -1.01 -20.08
N GLU A 136 9.07 -0.06 -19.23
CA GLU A 136 9.54 0.01 -17.84
C GLU A 136 9.22 -1.27 -17.04
N LEU A 137 8.03 -1.87 -17.27
CA LEU A 137 7.64 -3.12 -16.63
C LEU A 137 8.62 -4.25 -17.00
N HIS A 138 8.82 -4.46 -18.29
CA HIS A 138 9.68 -5.52 -18.81
C HIS A 138 11.15 -5.31 -18.45
N ALA A 139 11.66 -4.08 -18.55
CA ALA A 139 13.01 -3.74 -18.11
C ALA A 139 13.21 -4.02 -16.61
N SER A 140 12.20 -3.75 -15.77
CA SER A 140 12.24 -4.09 -14.35
C SER A 140 12.31 -5.60 -14.12
N MET A 141 11.52 -6.37 -14.88
CA MET A 141 11.57 -7.85 -14.85
C MET A 141 12.94 -8.36 -15.26
N ASP A 142 13.57 -7.78 -16.28
CA ASP A 142 14.91 -8.18 -16.73
C ASP A 142 16.01 -7.84 -15.72
N ILE A 143 15.92 -6.68 -15.06
CA ILE A 143 16.83 -6.31 -13.96
C ILE A 143 16.73 -7.33 -12.81
N ILE A 144 15.51 -7.63 -12.37
CA ILE A 144 15.27 -8.61 -11.31
C ILE A 144 15.74 -10.00 -11.72
N GLY A 145 15.45 -10.42 -12.95
CA GLY A 145 15.84 -11.74 -13.45
C GLY A 145 17.34 -11.94 -13.52
N LYS A 146 18.10 -10.90 -13.89
CA LYS A 146 19.57 -10.93 -13.84
C LYS A 146 20.12 -11.08 -12.42
N GLN A 147 19.45 -10.47 -11.43
CA GLN A 147 19.81 -10.63 -10.02
C GLN A 147 19.30 -11.96 -9.44
N GLY A 148 18.27 -12.56 -10.04
CA GLY A 148 17.63 -13.80 -9.58
C GLY A 148 16.80 -13.65 -8.30
N ARG A 149 16.55 -12.42 -7.85
CA ARG A 149 15.85 -12.14 -6.59
C ARG A 149 15.09 -10.82 -6.64
N GLY A 150 13.76 -10.87 -6.54
CA GLY A 150 12.94 -9.66 -6.49
C GLY A 150 11.44 -9.91 -6.61
N VAL A 151 10.69 -8.80 -6.52
CA VAL A 151 9.22 -8.76 -6.57
C VAL A 151 8.76 -7.68 -7.54
N VAL A 152 7.80 -8.01 -8.40
CA VAL A 152 7.03 -7.00 -9.15
C VAL A 152 5.57 -7.09 -8.71
N VAL A 153 5.04 -5.98 -8.21
CA VAL A 153 3.63 -5.83 -7.86
C VAL A 153 2.96 -5.00 -8.96
N ILE A 154 1.99 -5.59 -9.65
CA ILE A 154 1.25 -4.98 -10.75
C ILE A 154 -0.16 -4.65 -10.25
N PHE A 155 -0.40 -3.38 -9.96
CA PHE A 155 -1.72 -2.87 -9.63
C PHE A 155 -2.57 -2.77 -10.88
N ARG A 156 -3.60 -3.61 -10.97
CA ARG A 156 -4.69 -3.43 -11.93
C ARG A 156 -5.76 -2.56 -11.31
N ASP A 157 -6.13 -1.49 -12.02
CA ASP A 157 -7.29 -0.68 -11.69
C ASP A 157 -8.46 -1.17 -12.55
N LEU A 158 -9.64 -1.34 -11.96
CA LEU A 158 -10.86 -1.67 -12.70
C LEU A 158 -11.45 -0.45 -13.41
N GLY A 159 -11.09 0.76 -12.97
CA GLY A 159 -11.50 2.03 -13.54
C GLY A 159 -10.61 2.48 -14.69
N MET A 160 -10.23 1.59 -15.62
CA MET A 160 -9.44 1.96 -16.80
C MET A 160 -10.24 2.90 -17.70
N HIS A 161 -10.17 4.19 -17.40
CA HIS A 161 -10.79 5.24 -18.18
C HIS A 161 -9.85 5.59 -19.34
N LEU A 162 -10.41 5.74 -20.55
CA LEU A 162 -9.67 6.26 -21.72
C LEU A 162 -9.01 7.62 -21.44
N THR A 163 -9.54 8.36 -20.46
CA THR A 163 -8.90 9.56 -19.92
C THR A 163 -8.11 9.20 -18.68
N GLN A 164 -6.77 9.34 -18.74
CA GLN A 164 -5.92 9.23 -17.55
C GLN A 164 -6.22 10.40 -16.61
N LYS A 165 -7.14 10.21 -15.66
CA LYS A 165 -7.30 11.16 -14.57
C LYS A 165 -6.17 10.92 -13.56
N PRO A 166 -5.46 11.97 -13.12
CA PRO A 166 -4.48 11.81 -12.06
C PRO A 166 -5.17 11.23 -10.84
N LYS A 167 -4.64 10.12 -10.30
CA LYS A 167 -5.16 9.49 -9.09
C LYS A 167 -5.23 10.53 -7.97
N SER A 168 -6.38 10.60 -7.33
CA SER A 168 -6.59 11.45 -6.16
C SER A 168 -5.66 11.02 -5.02
N SER A 169 -5.34 11.93 -4.11
CA SER A 169 -4.50 11.62 -2.94
C SER A 169 -5.02 10.40 -2.13
N PRO A 170 -6.34 10.22 -1.91
CA PRO A 170 -6.87 9.03 -1.24
C PRO A 170 -6.60 7.72 -1.99
N GLU A 171 -6.65 7.72 -3.32
CA GLU A 171 -6.38 6.52 -4.13
C GLU A 171 -4.92 6.12 -4.08
N LYS A 172 -4.00 7.10 -4.14
CA LYS A 172 -2.56 6.84 -3.98
C LYS A 172 -2.28 6.21 -2.61
N ILE A 173 -2.85 6.78 -1.55
CA ILE A 173 -2.71 6.26 -0.17
C ILE A 173 -3.25 4.83 -0.07
N ARG A 174 -4.40 4.54 -0.70
CA ARG A 174 -4.97 3.18 -0.75
C ARG A 174 -4.02 2.21 -1.45
N GLN A 175 -3.50 2.57 -2.62
CA GLN A 175 -2.57 1.72 -3.37
C GLN A 175 -1.28 1.45 -2.58
N TYR A 176 -0.75 2.45 -1.86
CA TYR A 176 0.40 2.23 -0.97
C TYR A 176 0.08 1.24 0.14
N GLY A 177 -1.09 1.34 0.78
CA GLY A 177 -1.49 0.40 1.83
C GLY A 177 -1.67 -1.04 1.30
N VAL A 178 -2.28 -1.19 0.13
CA VAL A 178 -2.44 -2.49 -0.55
C VAL A 178 -1.08 -3.08 -0.89
N GLY A 179 -0.20 -2.31 -1.55
CA GLY A 179 1.15 -2.75 -1.90
C GLY A 179 1.98 -3.13 -0.68
N ALA A 180 1.90 -2.35 0.39
CA ALA A 180 2.60 -2.63 1.63
C ALA A 180 2.14 -3.94 2.28
N GLN A 181 0.83 -4.25 2.26
CA GLN A 181 0.36 -5.54 2.77
C GLN A 181 0.80 -6.73 1.92
N ILE A 182 0.80 -6.58 0.60
CA ILE A 182 1.30 -7.60 -0.33
C ILE A 182 2.78 -7.89 -0.05
N LEU A 183 3.62 -6.85 0.02
CA LEU A 183 5.05 -7.03 0.29
C LEU A 183 5.31 -7.66 1.66
N ARG A 184 4.56 -7.22 2.68
CA ARG A 184 4.64 -7.82 4.02
C ARG A 184 4.21 -9.28 4.03
N SER A 185 3.16 -9.66 3.31
CA SER A 185 2.71 -11.06 3.24
C SER A 185 3.71 -11.96 2.52
N LEU A 186 4.50 -11.39 1.59
CA LEU A 186 5.62 -12.08 0.96
C LEU A 186 6.86 -12.21 1.86
N GLY A 187 6.89 -11.55 3.01
CA GLY A 187 8.03 -11.55 3.94
C GLY A 187 9.09 -10.48 3.66
N VAL A 188 8.83 -9.55 2.73
CA VAL A 188 9.74 -8.43 2.46
C VAL A 188 9.76 -7.48 3.67
N ARG A 189 10.95 -6.97 3.99
CA ARG A 189 11.16 -5.95 5.04
C ARG A 189 11.90 -4.75 4.46
N ASP A 190 13.13 -4.98 4.01
CA ASP A 190 13.94 -3.96 3.35
C ASP A 190 13.85 -4.14 1.83
N MET A 191 13.76 -3.03 1.10
CA MET A 191 13.65 -3.05 -0.36
C MET A 191 14.49 -1.98 -1.04
N ILE A 192 14.98 -2.33 -2.22
CA ILE A 192 15.56 -1.41 -3.19
C ILE A 192 14.51 -1.21 -4.28
N LEU A 193 13.99 0.02 -4.39
CA LEU A 193 12.86 0.29 -5.27
C LEU A 193 13.33 0.58 -6.69
N LEU A 194 12.80 -0.16 -7.67
CA LEU A 194 12.98 0.09 -9.10
C LEU A 194 12.05 1.23 -9.55
N THR A 195 12.61 2.44 -9.70
CA THR A 195 11.84 3.66 -10.00
C THR A 195 12.67 4.72 -10.73
N ASN A 196 12.01 5.45 -11.63
CA ASN A 196 12.55 6.63 -12.32
C ASN A 196 12.04 7.95 -11.71
N SER A 197 11.21 7.90 -10.66
CA SER A 197 10.58 9.08 -10.04
C SER A 197 11.25 9.54 -8.74
N GLY A 198 12.49 9.11 -8.49
CA GLY A 198 13.24 9.40 -7.26
C GLY A 198 12.73 8.63 -6.03
N MET A 199 13.31 8.92 -4.86
CA MET A 199 12.93 8.30 -3.59
C MET A 199 11.52 8.77 -3.20
N PRO A 200 10.54 7.85 -3.10
CA PRO A 200 9.17 8.25 -2.84
C PRO A 200 8.98 8.60 -1.36
N SER A 201 8.31 9.72 -1.09
CA SER A 201 7.85 10.08 0.25
C SER A 201 6.54 9.32 0.55
N VAL A 202 6.67 8.08 1.01
CA VAL A 202 5.51 7.23 1.37
C VAL A 202 5.31 7.27 2.88
N VAL A 203 4.30 8.02 3.32
CA VAL A 203 3.96 8.13 4.74
C VAL A 203 3.30 6.84 5.26
N GLY A 204 3.90 6.24 6.27
CA GLY A 204 3.33 5.11 7.00
C GLY A 204 3.72 3.72 6.50
N LEU A 205 4.82 3.60 5.74
CA LEU A 205 5.46 2.31 5.44
C LEU A 205 5.93 1.59 6.73
N ASP A 206 6.39 2.35 7.72
CA ASP A 206 6.83 1.82 9.02
C ASP A 206 5.74 1.02 9.74
N ALA A 207 4.46 1.41 9.58
CA ALA A 207 3.32 0.68 10.14
C ALA A 207 3.17 -0.73 9.55
N TYR A 208 3.78 -0.99 8.39
CA TYR A 208 3.83 -2.29 7.73
C TYR A 208 5.15 -3.02 7.96
N ASN A 209 6.07 -2.45 8.74
CA ASN A 209 7.44 -2.96 8.94
C ASN A 209 8.19 -3.12 7.61
N LEU A 210 8.10 -2.10 6.75
CA LEU A 210 8.74 -2.02 5.44
C LEU A 210 9.63 -0.78 5.35
N ASN A 211 10.83 -0.93 4.80
CA ASN A 211 11.79 0.16 4.61
C ASN A 211 12.30 0.21 3.17
N ILE A 212 12.34 1.40 2.58
CA ILE A 212 13.04 1.63 1.31
C ILE A 212 14.47 2.02 1.64
N VAL A 213 15.43 1.13 1.41
CA VAL A 213 16.83 1.36 1.75
C VAL A 213 17.61 2.03 0.62
N ASP A 214 17.16 1.88 -0.63
CA ASP A 214 17.75 2.52 -1.80
C ASP A 214 16.75 2.56 -2.98
N THR A 215 17.10 3.27 -4.03
CA THR A 215 16.38 3.26 -5.31
C THR A 215 17.32 2.92 -6.45
N HIS A 216 16.83 2.16 -7.43
CA HIS A 216 17.59 1.83 -8.63
C HIS A 216 16.80 2.25 -9.88
N PRO A 217 17.39 3.04 -10.79
CA PRO A 217 16.70 3.52 -11.98
C PRO A 217 16.46 2.40 -12.99
N ILE A 218 15.40 2.54 -13.78
CA ILE A 218 15.02 1.58 -14.81
C ILE A 218 15.46 2.14 -16.16
N LYS A 219 16.46 1.51 -16.77
CA LYS A 219 16.90 1.83 -18.12
C LYS A 219 16.11 0.97 -19.11
N VAL A 220 15.22 1.61 -19.87
CA VAL A 220 14.56 0.97 -21.01
C VAL A 220 15.55 1.01 -22.17
N SER A 221 15.88 -0.16 -22.73
CA SER A 221 16.68 -0.23 -23.95
C SER A 221 15.85 0.34 -25.11
N GLU A 222 16.33 1.42 -25.72
CA GLU A 222 15.77 1.94 -26.97
C GLU A 222 15.84 0.82 -28.02
N THR A 223 14.71 0.53 -28.64
CA THR A 223 14.60 -0.44 -29.75
C THR A 223 14.54 0.32 -31.06
#